data_AF-A0AAP1WEG3-F1
#
_entry.id   AF-A0AAP1WEG3-F1
#
_cell.length_a   1.000
_cell.length_b   1.000
_cell.length_c   1.000
_cell.angle_alpha   90.00
_cell.angle_beta   90.00
_cell.angle_gamma   90.00
#
_symmetry.space_group_name_H-M   'P 1'
#
loop_
_entity.id
_entity.type
_entity.pdbx_description
1 polymer ?
#
loop_
_entity_poly.entity_id
_entity_poly.type
_entity_poly.pdbx_seq_one_letter_code
_entity_poly.pdbx_strand_id
1 'polypeptide(L)'
;MQNYKRNVLRTPANNKIRLDDERGKEHIKVSTEYGGKSQLNLGHLVDAGKQQRGEGFELRTDLWGAVRAKKGIFISADAQDKAQGQVREMADIISELNGLSDKIQKLSDDATTANADPADMAAQIALITSRINDLTAPVILMHAPKGVAVASGEHLQLAAVKNLQINAGNNADIGVVKNMFIGVGRALSVFVRKAGIKLFANKGAVSVQAQNDLMELLA
;
A
#
# COMPACT_ATOMS: atom_id res chain seq x y z
N MET A 1 -33.61 32.41 -13.13
CA MET A 1 -32.35 32.49 -13.91
C MET A 1 -31.96 31.08 -14.33
N GLN A 2 -31.90 30.82 -15.63
CA GLN A 2 -31.42 29.54 -16.16
C GLN A 2 -29.90 29.50 -15.98
N ASN A 3 -29.38 28.50 -15.24
CA ASN A 3 -27.93 28.35 -15.09
C ASN A 3 -27.33 27.85 -16.40
N TYR A 4 -26.91 28.77 -17.26
CA TYR A 4 -26.40 28.48 -18.61
C TYR A 4 -25.08 27.69 -18.62
N LYS A 5 -24.40 27.58 -17.46
CA LYS A 5 -23.15 26.84 -17.31
C LYS A 5 -23.36 25.38 -16.90
N ARG A 6 -24.58 24.97 -16.54
CA ARG A 6 -24.84 23.65 -15.97
C ARG A 6 -25.74 22.82 -16.88
N ASN A 7 -25.13 21.83 -17.51
CA ASN A 7 -25.77 20.86 -18.38
C ASN A 7 -26.15 19.62 -17.56
N VAL A 8 -27.43 19.23 -17.57
CA VAL A 8 -27.94 18.11 -16.74
C VAL A 8 -28.84 17.20 -17.55
N LEU A 9 -28.42 15.94 -17.70
CA LEU A 9 -29.31 14.82 -18.02
C LEU A 9 -29.81 14.22 -16.71
N ARG A 10 -31.12 14.32 -16.44
CA ARG A 10 -31.74 13.85 -15.19
C ARG A 10 -33.01 13.06 -15.48
N THR A 11 -33.13 11.87 -14.90
CA THR A 11 -34.33 11.04 -14.97
C THR A 11 -35.30 11.36 -13.80
N PRO A 12 -36.57 10.90 -13.86
CA PRO A 12 -37.53 11.07 -12.75
C PRO A 12 -37.05 10.48 -11.41
N ALA A 13 -36.29 9.38 -11.45
CA ALA A 13 -35.65 8.76 -10.28
C ALA A 13 -34.39 9.51 -9.80
N ASN A 14 -34.13 10.71 -10.32
CA ASN A 14 -32.96 11.54 -10.05
C ASN A 14 -31.60 10.88 -10.39
N ASN A 15 -31.60 9.86 -11.27
CA ASN A 15 -30.35 9.45 -11.92
C ASN A 15 -29.86 10.62 -12.78
N LYS A 16 -28.57 10.92 -12.69
CA LYS A 16 -28.03 12.19 -13.19
C LYS A 16 -26.67 12.02 -13.83
N ILE A 17 -26.49 12.67 -14.97
CA ILE A 17 -25.20 13.08 -15.50
C ILE A 17 -25.24 14.60 -15.55
N ARG A 18 -24.34 15.26 -14.81
CA ARG A 18 -24.23 16.72 -14.73
C ARG A 18 -22.83 17.14 -15.14
N LEU A 19 -22.74 18.11 -16.05
CA LEU A 19 -21.53 18.81 -16.43
C LEU A 19 -21.71 20.28 -16.04
N ASP A 20 -20.74 20.85 -15.34
CA ASP A 20 -20.71 22.25 -14.98
C ASP A 20 -19.49 22.91 -15.64
N ASP A 21 -19.73 23.93 -16.44
CA ASP A 21 -18.77 24.63 -17.28
C ASP A 21 -18.38 26.00 -16.70
N GLU A 22 -18.61 26.23 -15.40
CA GLU A 22 -18.05 27.39 -14.71
C GLU A 22 -16.52 27.32 -14.75
N ARG A 23 -15.91 28.26 -15.50
CA ARG A 23 -14.45 28.33 -15.70
C ARG A 23 -13.70 28.36 -14.38
N GLY A 24 -12.74 27.44 -14.23
CA GLY A 24 -11.95 27.24 -13.02
C GLY A 24 -12.68 26.45 -11.92
N LYS A 25 -13.92 26.02 -12.17
CA LYS A 25 -14.75 25.21 -11.26
C LYS A 25 -15.50 24.11 -12.02
N GLU A 26 -14.92 23.67 -13.13
CA GLU A 26 -15.52 22.65 -13.96
C GLU A 26 -15.64 21.34 -13.19
N HIS A 27 -16.78 20.66 -13.35
CA HIS A 27 -16.96 19.33 -12.76
C HIS A 27 -17.95 18.46 -13.52
N ILE A 28 -17.76 17.15 -13.39
CA ILE A 28 -18.67 16.13 -13.88
C ILE A 28 -19.20 15.33 -12.69
N LYS A 29 -20.51 15.06 -12.69
CA LYS A 29 -21.16 14.22 -11.70
C LYS A 29 -22.03 13.18 -12.38
N VAL A 30 -21.76 11.91 -12.09
CA VAL A 30 -22.63 10.77 -12.42
C VAL A 30 -23.18 10.22 -11.11
N SER A 31 -24.50 10.22 -10.95
CA SER A 31 -25.13 9.84 -9.67
C SER A 31 -26.45 9.11 -9.80
N THR A 32 -26.70 8.18 -8.88
CA THR A 32 -28.02 7.62 -8.58
C THR A 32 -28.35 7.81 -7.09
N GLU A 33 -29.63 7.87 -6.72
CA GLU A 33 -30.03 7.93 -5.30
C GLU A 33 -29.83 6.57 -4.59
N TYR A 34 -29.86 5.46 -5.33
CA TYR A 34 -29.70 4.12 -4.76
C TYR A 34 -28.36 3.95 -4.06
N GLY A 35 -28.37 3.29 -2.90
CA GLY A 35 -27.19 3.13 -2.05
C GLY A 35 -26.70 4.45 -1.45
N GLY A 36 -27.64 5.29 -1.01
CA GLY A 36 -27.36 6.51 -0.27
C GLY A 36 -26.65 7.59 -1.07
N LYS A 37 -26.93 7.70 -2.38
CA LYS A 37 -26.16 8.48 -3.37
C LYS A 37 -24.85 7.81 -3.77
N SER A 38 -24.96 6.80 -4.65
CA SER A 38 -23.80 6.20 -5.32
C SER A 38 -23.35 7.09 -6.48
N GLN A 39 -22.10 7.59 -6.45
CA GLN A 39 -21.64 8.67 -7.34
C GLN A 39 -20.18 8.56 -7.75
N LEU A 40 -19.90 9.00 -8.98
CA LEU A 40 -18.60 9.45 -9.44
C LEU A 40 -18.65 10.97 -9.62
N ASN A 41 -17.78 11.69 -8.91
CA ASN A 41 -17.61 13.14 -9.05
C ASN A 41 -16.18 13.45 -9.50
N LEU A 42 -15.99 14.31 -10.49
CA LEU A 42 -14.69 14.69 -11.09
C LEU A 42 -14.56 16.23 -11.14
N GLY A 43 -13.39 16.79 -10.85
CA GLY A 43 -13.08 18.23 -10.95
C GLY A 43 -13.29 19.00 -9.65
N HIS A 44 -14.07 20.08 -9.70
CA HIS A 44 -14.46 20.91 -8.55
C HIS A 44 -15.73 20.37 -7.89
N LEU A 45 -15.59 19.52 -6.87
CA LEU A 45 -16.71 18.81 -6.24
C LEU A 45 -17.50 19.77 -5.35
N VAL A 46 -18.82 19.87 -5.57
CA VAL A 46 -19.71 20.72 -4.77
C VAL A 46 -20.80 19.94 -4.05
N ASP A 47 -21.21 20.45 -2.89
CA ASP A 47 -22.35 19.95 -2.13
C ASP A 47 -23.71 20.41 -2.71
N ALA A 48 -24.80 20.20 -1.96
CA ALA A 48 -26.14 20.61 -2.37
C ALA A 48 -26.31 22.15 -2.39
N GLY A 49 -25.60 22.86 -1.52
CA GLY A 49 -25.53 24.33 -1.47
C GLY A 49 -24.58 24.95 -2.48
N LYS A 50 -23.98 24.14 -3.37
CA LYS A 50 -22.93 24.52 -4.33
C LYS A 50 -21.63 25.00 -3.68
N GLN A 51 -21.42 24.71 -2.40
CA GLN A 51 -20.16 24.97 -1.73
C GLN A 51 -19.16 23.87 -2.10
N GLN A 52 -17.90 24.25 -2.28
CA GLN A 52 -16.84 23.31 -2.57
C GLN A 52 -16.67 22.34 -1.39
N ARG A 53 -16.61 21.05 -1.70
CA ARG A 53 -16.37 19.98 -0.73
C ARG A 53 -15.17 19.10 -1.05
N GLY A 54 -14.50 19.34 -2.18
CA GLY A 54 -13.30 18.61 -2.59
C GLY A 54 -12.85 18.97 -4.01
N GLU A 55 -11.68 18.46 -4.37
CA GLU A 55 -11.06 18.58 -5.70
C GLU A 55 -10.50 17.23 -6.14
N GLY A 56 -10.43 17.00 -7.44
CA GLY A 56 -9.94 15.74 -8.01
C GLY A 56 -11.07 14.79 -8.36
N PHE A 57 -11.08 13.58 -7.79
CA PHE A 57 -12.17 12.63 -8.01
C PHE A 57 -12.66 12.02 -6.69
N GLU A 58 -13.94 11.66 -6.67
CA GLU A 58 -14.55 10.88 -5.61
C GLU A 58 -15.42 9.79 -6.23
N LEU A 59 -15.16 8.54 -5.84
CA LEU A 59 -16.08 7.42 -6.04
C LEU A 59 -16.66 7.06 -4.67
N ARG A 60 -17.97 7.24 -4.48
CA ARG A 60 -18.64 6.98 -3.20
C ARG A 60 -19.94 6.20 -3.34
N THR A 61 -20.27 5.45 -2.30
CA THR A 61 -21.57 4.79 -2.08
C THR A 61 -21.71 4.47 -0.58
N ASP A 62 -22.94 4.38 -0.07
CA ASP A 62 -23.20 3.88 1.29
C ASP A 62 -23.33 2.34 1.31
N LEU A 63 -23.24 1.69 0.14
CA LEU A 63 -23.21 0.23 0.01
C LEU A 63 -21.78 -0.25 -0.27
N TRP A 64 -21.62 -1.43 -0.87
CA TRP A 64 -20.32 -2.00 -1.19
C TRP A 64 -19.66 -1.31 -2.39
N GLY A 65 -18.35 -1.06 -2.27
CA GLY A 65 -17.47 -0.73 -3.39
C GLY A 65 -16.63 -1.94 -3.79
N ALA A 66 -16.43 -2.14 -5.09
CA ALA A 66 -15.51 -3.15 -5.60
C ALA A 66 -14.71 -2.58 -6.78
N VAL A 67 -13.38 -2.59 -6.66
CA VAL A 67 -12.45 -2.33 -7.77
C VAL A 67 -11.84 -3.66 -8.17
N ARG A 68 -12.12 -4.12 -9.39
CA ARG A 68 -11.69 -5.43 -9.88
C ARG A 68 -11.10 -5.31 -11.27
N ALA A 69 -9.83 -5.71 -11.41
CA ALA A 69 -9.14 -5.76 -12.69
C ALA A 69 -8.36 -7.07 -12.84
N LYS A 70 -8.69 -7.86 -13.87
CA LYS A 70 -8.08 -9.19 -14.12
C LYS A 70 -6.57 -9.13 -14.35
N LYS A 71 -6.07 -8.01 -14.87
CA LYS A 71 -4.65 -7.79 -15.19
C LYS A 71 -3.87 -7.04 -14.10
N GLY A 72 -4.46 -6.87 -12.91
CA GLY A 72 -3.85 -6.14 -11.80
C GLY A 72 -4.36 -4.71 -11.63
N ILE A 73 -4.01 -4.10 -10.49
CA ILE A 73 -4.43 -2.75 -10.08
C ILE A 73 -3.18 -1.96 -9.69
N PHE A 74 -3.05 -0.73 -10.21
CA PHE A 74 -2.02 0.22 -9.81
C PHE A 74 -2.68 1.40 -9.09
N ILE A 75 -2.29 1.65 -7.85
CA ILE A 75 -2.76 2.75 -7.02
C ILE A 75 -1.56 3.61 -6.69
N SER A 76 -1.56 4.87 -7.13
CA SER A 76 -0.39 5.73 -7.06
C SER A 76 -0.75 7.16 -6.66
N ALA A 77 0.14 7.78 -5.88
CA ALA A 77 0.17 9.22 -5.62
C ALA A 77 1.34 9.92 -6.34
N ASP A 78 1.91 9.28 -7.35
CA ASP A 78 2.94 9.84 -8.22
C ASP A 78 2.32 10.83 -9.19
N ALA A 79 3.05 11.92 -9.46
CA ALA A 79 2.58 12.93 -10.38
C ALA A 79 2.62 12.42 -11.83
N GLN A 80 1.53 12.62 -12.56
CA GLN A 80 1.47 12.48 -14.00
C GLN A 80 0.69 13.66 -14.59
N ASP A 81 1.39 14.78 -14.74
CA ASP A 81 0.76 16.03 -15.11
C ASP A 81 0.03 15.94 -16.44
N LYS A 82 -1.23 16.39 -16.44
CA LYS A 82 -2.09 16.42 -17.63
C LYS A 82 -2.23 15.04 -18.31
N ALA A 83 -2.09 13.95 -17.55
CA ALA A 83 -2.09 12.58 -18.07
C ALA A 83 -1.06 12.36 -19.20
N GLN A 84 0.07 13.09 -19.17
CA GLN A 84 1.16 12.89 -20.12
C GLN A 84 2.00 11.69 -19.69
N GLY A 85 1.78 10.55 -20.34
CA GLY A 85 2.50 9.31 -20.07
C GLY A 85 1.62 8.08 -20.27
N GLN A 86 2.15 6.91 -19.93
CA GLN A 86 1.36 5.68 -19.90
C GLN A 86 0.48 5.65 -18.64
N VAL A 87 -0.74 5.10 -18.75
CA VAL A 87 -1.66 4.92 -17.61
C VAL A 87 -1.02 4.13 -16.45
N ARG A 88 0.00 3.32 -16.76
CA ARG A 88 0.73 2.48 -15.79
C ARG A 88 2.23 2.82 -15.79
N GLU A 89 2.57 4.09 -16.01
CA GLU A 89 3.96 4.54 -15.87
C GLU A 89 4.45 4.26 -14.45
N MET A 90 5.55 3.53 -14.34
CA MET A 90 6.07 3.04 -13.06
C MET A 90 7.58 2.83 -13.07
N ALA A 91 8.30 3.29 -14.12
CA ALA A 91 9.72 3.05 -14.25
C ALA A 91 10.53 3.49 -13.01
N ASP A 92 10.21 4.68 -12.47
CA ASP A 92 10.86 5.21 -11.27
C ASP A 92 10.57 4.35 -10.02
N ILE A 93 9.34 3.82 -9.91
CA ILE A 93 8.93 2.95 -8.79
C ILE A 93 9.70 1.63 -8.85
N ILE A 94 9.82 1.04 -10.04
CA ILE A 94 10.58 -0.20 -10.23
C ILE A 94 12.06 0.04 -9.94
N SER A 95 12.61 1.18 -10.33
CA SER A 95 13.98 1.60 -9.99
C SER A 95 14.19 1.71 -8.49
N GLU A 96 13.25 2.33 -7.77
CA GLU A 96 13.29 2.45 -6.30
C GLU A 96 13.24 1.07 -5.61
N LEU A 97 12.32 0.20 -6.03
CA LEU A 97 12.18 -1.16 -5.49
C LEU A 97 13.43 -2.02 -5.75
N ASN A 98 14.05 -1.88 -6.93
CA ASN A 98 15.31 -2.55 -7.24
C ASN A 98 16.45 -2.01 -6.36
N GLY A 99 16.57 -0.69 -6.21
CA GLY A 99 17.58 -0.08 -5.35
C GLY A 99 17.43 -0.47 -3.87
N LEU A 100 16.21 -0.66 -3.37
CA LEU A 100 15.98 -1.23 -2.04
C LEU A 100 16.37 -2.72 -2.00
N SER A 101 16.00 -3.50 -3.01
CA SER A 101 16.32 -4.93 -3.09
C SER A 101 17.83 -5.17 -3.10
N ASP A 102 18.61 -4.35 -3.80
CA ASP A 102 20.09 -4.41 -3.79
C ASP A 102 20.68 -4.18 -2.39
N LYS A 103 20.09 -3.28 -1.60
CA LYS A 103 20.53 -3.03 -0.22
C LYS A 103 20.23 -4.22 0.68
N ILE A 104 19.04 -4.82 0.55
CA ILE A 104 18.65 -5.99 1.33
C ILE A 104 19.46 -7.22 0.92
N GLN A 105 19.76 -7.40 -0.37
CA GLN A 105 20.62 -8.47 -0.86
C GLN A 105 22.00 -8.41 -0.19
N LYS A 106 22.64 -7.24 -0.17
CA LYS A 106 23.93 -7.08 0.53
C LYS A 106 23.85 -7.43 2.01
N LEU A 107 22.76 -7.03 2.69
CA LEU A 107 22.54 -7.40 4.09
C LEU A 107 22.36 -8.92 4.27
N SER A 108 21.70 -9.59 3.32
CA SER A 108 21.53 -11.03 3.29
C SER A 108 22.85 -11.78 3.00
N ASP A 109 23.71 -11.23 2.15
CA ASP A 109 25.04 -11.77 1.86
C ASP A 109 25.96 -11.63 3.09
N ASP A 110 25.89 -10.48 3.78
CA ASP A 110 26.59 -10.25 5.06
C ASP A 110 26.11 -11.27 6.13
N ALA A 111 24.81 -11.56 6.20
CA ALA A 111 24.25 -12.57 7.10
C ALA A 111 24.79 -13.97 6.78
N THR A 112 24.86 -14.33 5.50
CA THR A 112 25.43 -15.62 5.05
C THR A 112 26.90 -15.73 5.44
N THR A 113 27.68 -14.67 5.26
CA THR A 113 29.10 -14.61 5.66
C THR A 113 29.28 -14.78 7.17
N ALA A 114 28.30 -14.35 7.95
CA ALA A 114 28.25 -14.54 9.41
C ALA A 114 27.61 -15.89 9.83
N ASN A 115 27.37 -16.81 8.91
CA ASN A 115 26.70 -18.11 9.12
C ASN A 115 25.25 -18.01 9.64
N ALA A 116 24.57 -16.89 9.43
CA ALA A 116 23.14 -16.74 9.69
C ALA A 116 22.32 -17.13 8.45
N ASP A 117 21.07 -17.59 8.64
CA ASP A 117 20.20 -17.90 7.49
C ASP A 117 19.89 -16.61 6.70
N PRO A 118 20.06 -16.61 5.37
CA PRO A 118 19.75 -15.46 4.51
C PRO A 118 18.25 -15.26 4.30
N ALA A 119 17.89 -14.07 3.82
CA ALA A 119 16.54 -13.79 3.34
C ALA A 119 16.30 -14.41 1.94
N ASP A 120 15.04 -14.78 1.64
CA ASP A 120 14.65 -15.26 0.30
C ASP A 120 14.53 -14.11 -0.70
N MET A 121 15.68 -13.67 -1.20
CA MET A 121 15.78 -12.57 -2.17
C MET A 121 15.36 -12.96 -3.58
N ALA A 122 15.54 -14.22 -3.96
CA ALA A 122 15.10 -14.73 -5.25
C ALA A 122 13.58 -14.55 -5.44
N ALA A 123 12.79 -14.86 -4.40
CA ALA A 123 11.35 -14.65 -4.46
C ALA A 123 10.95 -13.16 -4.51
N GLN A 124 11.67 -12.28 -3.81
CA GLN A 124 11.43 -10.83 -3.87
C GLN A 124 11.66 -10.27 -5.28
N ILE A 125 12.83 -10.58 -5.84
CA ILE A 125 13.22 -10.11 -7.17
C ILE A 125 12.26 -10.66 -8.23
N ALA A 126 11.84 -11.92 -8.11
CA ALA A 126 10.87 -12.52 -9.02
C ALA A 126 9.49 -11.84 -8.95
N LEU A 127 9.04 -11.42 -7.75
CA LEU A 127 7.81 -10.65 -7.60
C LEU A 127 7.90 -9.31 -8.32
N ILE A 128 9.00 -8.57 -8.16
CA ILE A 128 9.18 -7.25 -8.79
C ILE A 128 9.27 -7.41 -10.31
N THR A 129 10.22 -8.20 -10.79
CA THR A 129 10.59 -8.28 -12.21
C THR A 129 9.54 -8.98 -13.08
N SER A 130 8.88 -10.02 -12.55
CA SER A 130 8.01 -10.90 -13.36
C SER A 130 6.51 -10.70 -13.12
N ARG A 131 6.13 -9.82 -12.19
CA ARG A 131 4.71 -9.64 -11.81
C ARG A 131 4.32 -8.19 -11.62
N ILE A 132 5.11 -7.43 -10.85
CA ILE A 132 4.83 -6.02 -10.57
C ILE A 132 5.20 -5.15 -11.76
N ASN A 133 6.38 -5.35 -12.35
CA ASN A 133 6.80 -4.62 -13.53
C ASN A 133 5.77 -4.77 -14.66
N ASP A 134 5.28 -3.64 -15.15
CA ASP A 134 4.20 -3.52 -16.12
C ASP A 134 2.89 -4.26 -15.76
N LEU A 135 2.66 -4.57 -14.48
CA LEU A 135 1.58 -5.44 -14.01
C LEU A 135 1.37 -6.67 -14.93
N THR A 136 2.46 -7.39 -15.20
CA THR A 136 2.44 -8.59 -16.06
C THR A 136 1.67 -9.76 -15.45
N ALA A 137 1.32 -9.68 -14.16
CA ALA A 137 0.45 -10.62 -13.47
C ALA A 137 -0.68 -9.92 -12.68
N PRO A 138 -1.71 -10.64 -12.21
CA PRO A 138 -2.80 -10.10 -11.40
C PRO A 138 -2.34 -9.70 -9.99
N VAL A 139 -1.64 -8.58 -9.89
CA VAL A 139 -1.11 -8.03 -8.63
C VAL A 139 -1.69 -6.65 -8.34
N ILE A 140 -1.57 -6.22 -7.09
CA ILE A 140 -1.86 -4.84 -6.68
C ILE A 140 -0.54 -4.19 -6.31
N LEU A 141 -0.20 -3.08 -6.97
CA LEU A 141 0.90 -2.20 -6.58
C LEU A 141 0.32 -0.92 -6.01
N MET A 142 0.74 -0.56 -4.80
CA MET A 142 0.42 0.71 -4.15
C MET A 142 1.72 1.49 -3.90
N HIS A 143 1.81 2.71 -4.40
CA HIS A 143 3.00 3.54 -4.26
C HIS A 143 2.64 5.00 -3.96
N ALA A 144 3.46 5.66 -3.13
CA ALA A 144 3.36 7.09 -2.88
C ALA A 144 4.73 7.65 -2.49
N PRO A 145 5.23 8.69 -3.17
CA PRO A 145 6.59 9.20 -2.97
C PRO A 145 6.79 9.90 -1.61
N LYS A 146 5.70 10.20 -0.90
CA LYS A 146 5.71 10.87 0.42
C LYS A 146 5.12 10.00 1.54
N GLY A 147 4.99 8.69 1.29
CA GLY A 147 4.58 7.70 2.30
C GLY A 147 3.19 7.14 2.09
N VAL A 148 2.96 5.96 2.68
CA VAL A 148 1.70 5.22 2.69
C VAL A 148 1.36 4.89 4.14
N ALA A 149 0.13 5.17 4.56
CA ALA A 149 -0.40 4.78 5.87
C ALA A 149 -1.49 3.72 5.71
N VAL A 150 -1.40 2.63 6.46
CA VAL A 150 -2.43 1.59 6.54
C VAL A 150 -2.84 1.46 8.01
N ALA A 151 -4.09 1.80 8.31
CA ALA A 151 -4.60 1.85 9.68
C ALA A 151 -5.98 1.20 9.77
N SER A 152 -6.34 0.73 10.96
CA SER A 152 -7.64 0.12 11.28
C SER A 152 -8.08 0.57 12.68
N GLY A 153 -9.38 0.80 12.87
CA GLY A 153 -9.95 1.03 14.19
C GLY A 153 -10.07 -0.24 15.04
N GLU A 154 -9.89 -1.40 14.41
CA GLU A 154 -9.98 -2.72 15.04
C GLU A 154 -8.74 -3.55 14.65
N HIS A 155 -8.90 -4.62 13.89
CA HIS A 155 -7.80 -5.49 13.47
C HIS A 155 -7.19 -5.06 12.14
N LEU A 156 -5.87 -5.24 12.01
CA LEU A 156 -5.14 -5.21 10.74
C LEU A 156 -4.44 -6.56 10.57
N GLN A 157 -4.73 -7.28 9.48
CA GLN A 157 -4.12 -8.57 9.17
C GLN A 157 -3.34 -8.48 7.86
N LEU A 158 -2.05 -8.86 7.92
CA LEU A 158 -1.19 -9.04 6.75
C LEU A 158 -0.89 -10.53 6.63
N ALA A 159 -1.29 -11.15 5.52
CA ALA A 159 -1.15 -12.59 5.32
C ALA A 159 -0.75 -12.91 3.88
N ALA A 160 0.16 -13.87 3.72
CA ALA A 160 0.57 -14.40 2.44
C ALA A 160 0.76 -15.92 2.56
N VAL A 161 0.29 -16.69 1.56
CA VAL A 161 0.43 -18.16 1.53
C VAL A 161 1.85 -18.59 1.20
N LYS A 162 2.61 -17.74 0.49
CA LYS A 162 4.02 -17.97 0.17
C LYS A 162 4.90 -17.16 1.12
N ASN A 163 5.33 -15.98 0.67
CA ASN A 163 6.29 -15.16 1.40
C ASN A 163 5.64 -13.84 1.84
N LEU A 164 5.93 -13.43 3.07
CA LEU A 164 5.73 -12.08 3.57
C LEU A 164 7.09 -11.41 3.70
N GLN A 165 7.27 -10.26 3.05
CA GLN A 165 8.52 -9.50 3.04
C GLN A 165 8.25 -8.09 3.57
N ILE A 166 9.07 -7.64 4.52
CA ILE A 166 8.97 -6.31 5.13
C ILE A 166 10.37 -5.71 5.11
N ASN A 167 10.57 -4.72 4.23
CA ASN A 167 11.87 -4.10 3.99
C ASN A 167 11.80 -2.60 4.30
N ALA A 168 12.85 -2.06 4.89
CA ALA A 168 13.00 -0.64 5.14
C ALA A 168 14.41 -0.19 4.75
N GLY A 169 14.52 0.96 4.08
CA GLY A 169 15.82 1.55 3.72
C GLY A 169 16.53 2.24 4.89
N ASN A 170 15.83 2.42 6.02
CA ASN A 170 16.35 3.05 7.23
C ASN A 170 15.94 2.22 8.46
N ASN A 171 14.99 2.67 9.28
CA ASN A 171 14.52 1.95 10.46
C ASN A 171 13.23 1.17 10.20
N ALA A 172 13.05 0.07 10.93
CA ALA A 172 11.77 -0.61 11.09
C ALA A 172 11.43 -0.69 12.57
N ASP A 173 10.39 0.04 12.98
CA ASP A 173 9.93 0.09 14.37
C ASP A 173 8.68 -0.77 14.54
N ILE A 174 8.73 -1.73 15.47
CA ILE A 174 7.61 -2.63 15.78
C ILE A 174 7.25 -2.43 17.26
N GLY A 175 6.12 -1.77 17.50
CA GLY A 175 5.58 -1.53 18.84
C GLY A 175 4.33 -2.37 19.12
N VAL A 176 4.28 -3.05 20.26
CA VAL A 176 3.13 -3.84 20.70
C VAL A 176 2.81 -3.52 22.15
N VAL A 177 1.56 -3.12 22.43
CA VAL A 177 1.13 -2.68 23.77
C VAL A 177 0.93 -3.85 24.74
N LYS A 178 0.49 -5.00 24.21
CA LYS A 178 0.27 -6.22 24.99
C LYS A 178 1.36 -7.24 24.67
N ASN A 179 1.02 -8.27 23.90
CA ASN A 179 1.90 -9.41 23.67
C ASN A 179 2.38 -9.43 22.23
N MET A 180 3.70 -9.56 22.02
CA MET A 180 4.29 -9.88 20.73
C MET A 180 4.58 -11.38 20.68
N PHE A 181 4.09 -12.05 19.64
CA PHE A 181 4.37 -13.46 19.37
C PHE A 181 5.07 -13.59 18.02
N ILE A 182 6.21 -14.27 17.99
CA ILE A 182 6.91 -14.67 16.77
C ILE A 182 6.96 -16.19 16.75
N GLY A 183 6.11 -16.80 15.92
CA GLY A 183 6.12 -18.24 15.67
C GLY A 183 6.78 -18.55 14.34
N VAL A 184 7.82 -19.39 14.34
CA VAL A 184 8.52 -19.84 13.13
C VAL A 184 8.44 -21.35 13.01
N GLY A 185 8.19 -21.86 11.80
CA GLY A 185 8.06 -23.31 11.57
C GLY A 185 9.38 -24.04 11.34
N ARG A 186 10.47 -23.33 11.02
CA ARG A 186 11.77 -23.93 10.68
C ARG A 186 12.92 -23.29 11.44
N ALA A 187 13.18 -22.01 11.20
CA ALA A 187 14.30 -21.30 11.82
C ALA A 187 13.94 -19.82 12.04
N LEU A 188 14.43 -19.26 13.14
CA LEU A 188 14.45 -17.82 13.40
C LEU A 188 15.91 -17.37 13.32
N SER A 189 16.25 -16.64 12.25
CA SER A 189 17.57 -16.02 12.08
C SER A 189 17.46 -14.53 12.37
N VAL A 190 18.33 -14.03 13.25
CA VAL A 190 18.42 -12.61 13.61
C VAL A 190 19.86 -12.17 13.41
N PHE A 191 20.08 -11.29 12.44
CA PHE A 191 21.41 -10.80 12.09
C PHE A 191 21.49 -9.27 12.26
N VAL A 192 22.58 -8.79 12.87
CA VAL A 192 22.87 -7.36 13.01
C VAL A 192 24.30 -7.10 12.53
N ARG A 193 24.46 -6.28 11.48
CA ARG A 193 25.77 -6.04 10.86
C ARG A 193 26.77 -5.28 11.72
N LYS A 194 26.31 -4.37 12.60
CA LYS A 194 27.19 -3.40 13.28
C LYS A 194 26.97 -3.24 14.78
N ALA A 195 25.74 -2.95 15.20
CA ALA A 195 25.48 -2.43 16.55
C ALA A 195 25.18 -3.51 17.62
N GLY A 196 25.20 -4.79 17.24
CA GLY A 196 24.86 -5.92 18.11
C GLY A 196 23.37 -6.05 18.42
N ILE A 197 23.02 -7.10 19.16
CA ILE A 197 21.66 -7.39 19.61
C ILE A 197 21.51 -6.98 21.07
N LYS A 198 20.40 -6.34 21.41
CA LYS A 198 20.04 -5.98 22.79
C LYS A 198 18.68 -6.58 23.14
N LEU A 199 18.64 -7.40 24.19
CA LEU A 199 17.42 -8.03 24.71
C LEU A 199 17.26 -7.62 26.18
N PHE A 200 16.20 -6.86 26.47
CA PHE A 200 15.93 -6.37 27.82
C PHE A 200 14.52 -6.77 28.27
N ALA A 201 14.41 -7.30 29.48
CA ALA A 201 13.15 -7.38 30.20
C ALA A 201 13.18 -6.37 31.35
N ASN A 202 12.35 -5.31 31.28
CA ASN A 202 12.25 -4.34 32.38
C ASN A 202 11.70 -4.98 33.67
N LYS A 203 10.78 -5.94 33.51
CA LYS A 203 10.27 -6.81 34.56
C LYS A 203 10.03 -8.21 34.00
N GLY A 204 10.12 -9.22 34.85
CA GLY A 204 10.01 -10.62 34.45
C GLY A 204 11.33 -11.21 34.00
N ALA A 205 11.41 -12.54 33.94
CA ALA A 205 12.61 -13.26 33.53
C ALA A 205 12.76 -13.29 32.00
N VAL A 206 13.99 -13.24 31.52
CA VAL A 206 14.35 -13.67 30.16
C VAL A 206 14.64 -15.16 30.22
N SER A 207 13.91 -15.96 29.44
CA SER A 207 14.15 -17.40 29.30
C SER A 207 14.56 -17.70 27.87
N VAL A 208 15.72 -18.33 27.71
CA VAL A 208 16.20 -18.85 26.42
C VAL A 208 16.42 -20.35 26.60
N GLN A 209 15.95 -21.17 25.66
CA GLN A 209 16.03 -22.61 25.76
C GLN A 209 16.25 -23.22 24.36
N ALA A 210 17.18 -24.16 24.26
CA ALA A 210 17.22 -25.15 23.19
C ALA A 210 16.65 -26.46 23.77
N GLN A 211 15.33 -26.64 23.67
CA GLN A 211 14.61 -27.67 24.45
C GLN A 211 14.99 -29.11 24.09
N ASN A 212 15.49 -29.33 22.88
CA ASN A 212 15.86 -30.64 22.36
C ASN A 212 17.19 -30.60 21.59
N ASP A 213 18.01 -29.56 21.79
CA ASP A 213 19.25 -29.37 21.03
C ASP A 213 20.25 -28.50 21.81
N LEU A 214 21.38 -28.22 21.19
CA LEU A 214 22.47 -27.42 21.73
C LEU A 214 22.10 -25.93 21.78
N MET A 215 22.52 -25.28 22.86
CA MET A 215 22.63 -23.83 22.94
C MET A 215 24.11 -23.45 22.93
N GLU A 216 24.54 -22.71 21.91
CA GLU A 216 25.88 -22.12 21.84
C GLU A 216 25.81 -20.61 22.06
N LEU A 217 26.64 -20.11 22.97
CA LEU A 217 26.81 -18.69 23.29
C LEU A 217 28.30 -18.38 23.23
N LEU A 218 28.72 -17.70 22.17
CA LEU A 218 30.12 -17.36 21.89
C LEU A 218 30.27 -15.83 21.90
N ALA A 219 31.45 -15.33 22.29
CA ALA A 219 31.74 -13.91 22.44
C ALA A 219 33.12 -13.55 21.87
#